data_AF-A0A0J5GZF1-F1
#
_entry.id   AF-A0A0J5GZF1-F1
#
_cell.length_a   1.000
_cell.length_b   1.000
_cell.length_c   1.000
_cell.angle_alpha   90.00
_cell.angle_beta   90.00
_cell.angle_gamma   90.00
#
_symmetry.space_group_name_H-M   'P 1'
#
loop_
_entity.id
_entity.type
_entity.pdbx_description
1 polymer ?
#
loop_
_entity_poly.entity_id
_entity_poly.type
_entity_poly.pdbx_seq_one_letter_code
_entity_poly.pdbx_strand_id
1 'polypeptide(L)'
;MKKKHFSFLVILLLLTGCSKQVDDINWKFWEYFMEEETVEEAPKEEEPVEKEEQPEEDPQTEAPPETDENQYVLDEPFFTVLTEEKVIENTDNILVLVNKNQSLPADYVPKDLTIPDVPFSFEGDFDKKYLREEAARALEELFATAEKENVELFAVSGYRSYETQYGIYNSYLKKWGEEKTNAVSAIPGHSEHQTGLAMDISSRSAALDLTEEFGETAEGKWVKEHASAHGFIIRYPEEGEVITGYQYEPWHLRYVGKEVAAYMDEHDLTLEEFFDRAIKQ
;
A
#
# COMPACT_ATOMS: atom_id res chain seq x y z
N MET A 1 27.68 -7.62 -75.79
CA MET A 1 26.96 -8.18 -74.63
C MET A 1 27.42 -7.46 -73.36
N LYS A 2 26.65 -6.49 -72.87
CA LYS A 2 27.01 -5.69 -71.67
C LYS A 2 26.30 -6.28 -70.45
N LYS A 3 27.07 -6.76 -69.47
CA LYS A 3 26.56 -7.30 -68.20
C LYS A 3 26.02 -6.16 -67.33
N LYS A 4 24.77 -6.27 -66.87
CA LYS A 4 24.18 -5.36 -65.88
C LYS A 4 24.64 -5.82 -64.49
N HIS A 5 25.30 -4.94 -63.75
CA HIS A 5 25.54 -5.13 -62.32
C HIS A 5 24.26 -4.76 -61.55
N PHE A 6 23.72 -5.71 -60.81
CA PHE A 6 22.61 -5.50 -59.87
C PHE A 6 23.25 -5.28 -58.50
N SER A 7 23.18 -4.04 -57.99
CA SER A 7 23.66 -3.70 -56.64
C SER A 7 22.55 -4.07 -55.65
N PHE A 8 22.80 -5.05 -54.79
CA PHE A 8 21.91 -5.40 -53.69
C PHE A 8 22.17 -4.42 -52.54
N LEU A 9 21.26 -3.46 -52.35
CA LEU A 9 21.25 -2.60 -51.16
C LEU A 9 20.52 -3.36 -50.04
N VAL A 10 21.28 -3.92 -49.11
CA VAL A 10 20.73 -4.48 -47.86
C VAL A 10 20.40 -3.30 -46.96
N ILE A 11 19.12 -2.94 -46.88
CA ILE A 11 18.60 -2.01 -45.87
C ILE A 11 18.43 -2.81 -44.58
N LEU A 12 19.37 -2.63 -43.65
CA LEU A 12 19.25 -3.13 -42.29
C LEU A 12 18.29 -2.18 -41.53
N LEU A 13 17.01 -2.53 -41.49
CA LEU A 13 16.03 -1.90 -40.61
C LEU A 13 16.32 -2.34 -39.16
N LEU A 14 17.08 -1.52 -38.43
CA LEU A 14 17.18 -1.61 -36.98
C LEU A 14 15.86 -1.13 -36.37
N LEU A 15 14.99 -2.07 -36.03
CA LEU A 15 13.89 -1.83 -35.09
C LEU A 15 14.46 -1.76 -33.67
N THR A 16 15.02 -0.61 -33.31
CA THR A 16 15.20 -0.28 -31.89
C THR A 16 13.86 0.25 -31.38
N GLY A 17 13.01 -0.66 -30.90
CA GLY A 17 11.86 -0.28 -30.08
C GLY A 17 12.37 0.31 -28.76
N CYS A 18 11.98 1.54 -28.48
CA CYS A 18 12.25 2.23 -27.23
C CYS A 18 11.59 1.48 -26.06
N SER A 19 12.38 0.71 -25.31
CA SER A 19 12.10 0.32 -23.93
C SER A 19 13.02 1.15 -23.03
N LYS A 20 12.72 2.44 -22.89
CA LYS A 20 13.42 3.37 -22.01
C LYS A 20 12.38 4.24 -21.30
N GLN A 21 11.67 3.67 -20.34
CA GLN A 21 10.92 4.46 -19.37
C GLN A 21 10.59 3.65 -18.10
N VAL A 22 11.54 2.84 -17.62
CA VAL A 22 11.47 2.22 -16.27
C VAL A 22 12.87 2.05 -15.65
N ASP A 23 13.91 2.65 -16.25
CA ASP A 23 15.31 2.37 -15.90
C ASP A 23 15.98 3.44 -15.02
N ASP A 24 15.36 4.61 -14.82
CA ASP A 24 15.97 5.74 -14.06
C ASP A 24 15.25 6.09 -12.76
N ILE A 25 14.11 5.47 -12.47
CA ILE A 25 13.34 5.75 -11.26
C ILE A 25 14.01 4.96 -10.13
N ASN A 26 14.69 5.69 -9.24
CA ASN A 26 15.31 5.25 -7.98
C ASN A 26 16.85 5.10 -7.95
N TRP A 27 17.62 5.34 -9.02
CA TRP A 27 19.10 5.20 -8.96
C TRP A 27 19.81 6.33 -8.17
N LYS A 28 19.38 7.58 -8.31
CA LYS A 28 20.04 8.73 -7.66
C LYS A 28 19.90 8.76 -6.13
N PHE A 29 18.92 8.02 -5.60
CA PHE A 29 18.59 8.02 -4.18
C PHE A 29 19.50 7.09 -3.38
N TRP A 30 19.81 5.89 -3.91
CA TRP A 30 20.71 4.94 -3.25
C TRP A 30 22.17 5.43 -3.09
N GLU A 31 22.66 6.31 -3.98
CA GLU A 31 23.97 6.96 -3.79
C GLU A 31 23.97 7.95 -2.62
N TYR A 32 22.81 8.54 -2.27
CA TYR A 32 22.68 9.49 -1.17
C TYR A 32 22.62 8.80 0.20
N PHE A 33 21.99 7.63 0.31
CA PHE A 33 21.78 6.92 1.58
C PHE A 33 22.97 6.07 2.04
N MET A 34 23.85 5.63 1.14
CA MET A 34 25.00 4.79 1.52
C MET A 34 26.22 5.58 2.04
N GLU A 35 26.15 6.91 2.08
CA GLU A 35 27.26 7.78 2.51
C GLU A 35 27.18 8.21 3.99
N GLU A 36 26.03 8.08 4.66
CA GLU A 36 25.83 8.50 6.05
C GLU A 36 25.27 7.40 6.96
N GLU A 37 26.06 6.37 7.29
CA GLU A 37 25.87 5.66 8.57
C GLU A 37 27.21 5.12 9.10
N THR A 38 27.87 5.94 9.94
CA THR A 38 28.77 5.44 10.98
C THR A 38 28.54 6.24 12.26
N VAL A 39 27.71 5.76 13.18
CA VAL A 39 27.79 6.16 14.60
C VAL A 39 27.47 4.98 15.51
N GLU A 40 28.34 4.81 16.51
CA GLU A 40 28.41 3.73 17.51
C GLU A 40 27.31 3.78 18.58
N GLU A 41 26.91 2.59 19.07
CA GLU A 41 26.05 2.37 20.25
C GLU A 41 26.77 2.61 21.60
N ALA A 42 26.00 3.05 22.61
CA ALA A 42 26.30 2.85 24.04
C ALA A 42 25.01 2.90 24.92
N PRO A 43 24.98 2.28 26.12
CA PRO A 43 23.82 1.52 26.60
C PRO A 43 23.02 2.09 27.80
N LYS A 44 21.89 1.41 28.07
CA LYS A 44 20.90 1.57 29.17
C LYS A 44 21.47 1.37 30.59
N GLU A 45 20.90 2.09 31.55
CA GLU A 45 20.93 1.77 32.99
C GLU A 45 19.50 1.71 33.57
N GLU A 46 19.26 0.72 34.42
CA GLU A 46 18.02 0.44 35.17
C GLU A 46 18.22 0.69 36.68
N GLU A 47 17.09 0.68 37.42
CA GLU A 47 16.87 0.42 38.87
C GLU A 47 16.36 1.61 39.73
N PRO A 48 15.65 1.39 40.85
CA PRO A 48 14.63 0.37 41.15
C PRO A 48 13.36 0.95 41.83
N VAL A 49 12.34 0.09 42.00
CA VAL A 49 11.03 0.33 42.61
C VAL A 49 11.09 0.24 44.15
N GLU A 50 10.45 1.18 44.85
CA GLU A 50 10.18 1.10 46.30
C GLU A 50 8.67 1.05 46.58
N LYS A 51 8.28 0.12 47.45
CA LYS A 51 6.92 -0.18 47.93
C LYS A 51 6.59 0.69 49.14
N GLU A 52 5.41 1.31 49.19
CA GLU A 52 4.72 1.61 50.45
C GLU A 52 3.20 1.42 50.33
N GLU A 53 2.60 1.08 51.47
CA GLU A 53 1.31 0.41 51.68
C GLU A 53 0.08 1.34 51.69
N GLN A 54 -1.09 0.72 51.46
CA GLN A 54 -2.45 1.28 51.48
C GLN A 54 -2.89 1.82 52.85
N PRO A 55 -3.98 2.62 52.85
CA PRO A 55 -5.10 2.30 53.74
C PRO A 55 -6.47 2.24 53.05
N GLU A 56 -7.15 1.13 53.34
CA GLU A 56 -8.59 0.79 53.51
C GLU A 56 -9.72 1.56 52.78
N GLU A 57 -10.62 0.74 52.21
CA GLU A 57 -11.88 1.01 51.48
C GLU A 57 -13.07 1.43 52.38
N ASP A 58 -14.03 2.17 51.80
CA ASP A 58 -15.48 1.85 51.79
C ASP A 58 -16.22 2.78 50.78
N PRO A 59 -17.47 2.53 50.34
CA PRO A 59 -17.82 1.68 49.19
C PRO A 59 -18.56 2.43 48.06
N GLN A 60 -18.48 1.82 46.87
CA GLN A 60 -19.43 1.87 45.74
C GLN A 60 -19.99 3.24 45.31
N THR A 61 -19.42 3.74 44.23
CA THR A 61 -20.23 4.24 43.11
C THR A 61 -19.60 3.64 41.86
N GLU A 62 -20.24 2.61 41.27
CA GLU A 62 -19.78 2.04 40.00
C GLU A 62 -19.91 3.11 38.92
N ALA A 63 -18.81 3.80 38.65
CA ALA A 63 -18.60 4.48 37.39
C ALA A 63 -18.52 3.41 36.28
N PRO A 64 -19.06 3.67 35.08
CA PRO A 64 -18.83 2.80 33.93
C PRO A 64 -17.32 2.60 33.74
N PRO A 65 -16.85 1.46 33.22
CA PRO A 65 -15.43 1.30 32.93
C PRO A 65 -14.99 2.46 32.03
N GLU A 66 -14.01 3.23 32.50
CA GLU A 66 -13.31 4.19 31.65
C GLU A 66 -12.67 3.36 30.53
N THR A 67 -13.27 3.41 29.35
CA THR A 67 -12.63 2.94 28.13
C THR A 67 -11.40 3.83 27.95
N ASP A 68 -10.22 3.21 27.99
CA ASP A 68 -8.97 3.83 27.55
C ASP A 68 -9.23 4.55 26.23
N GLU A 69 -9.06 5.88 26.21
CA GLU A 69 -9.43 6.75 25.08
C GLU A 69 -8.69 6.35 23.77
N ASN A 70 -7.67 5.48 23.87
CA ASN A 70 -6.90 4.97 22.75
C ASN A 70 -7.33 3.58 22.23
N GLN A 71 -8.39 2.96 22.74
CA GLN A 71 -8.83 1.63 22.30
C GLN A 71 -9.99 1.69 21.30
N TYR A 72 -9.91 0.90 20.23
CA TYR A 72 -10.98 0.76 19.23
C TYR A 72 -11.66 -0.61 19.38
N VAL A 73 -12.97 -0.63 19.60
CA VAL A 73 -13.73 -1.88 19.69
C VAL A 73 -14.02 -2.39 18.28
N LEU A 74 -13.52 -3.58 17.96
CA LEU A 74 -13.66 -4.20 16.64
C LEU A 74 -14.26 -5.60 16.76
N ASP A 75 -15.23 -5.94 15.90
CA ASP A 75 -15.81 -7.27 15.87
C ASP A 75 -14.75 -8.33 15.51
N GLU A 76 -14.77 -9.47 16.21
CA GLU A 76 -13.80 -10.56 16.04
C GLU A 76 -13.51 -10.98 14.57
N PRO A 77 -14.50 -11.06 13.66
CA PRO A 77 -14.25 -11.45 12.26
C PRO A 77 -13.31 -10.54 11.47
N PHE A 78 -13.11 -9.30 11.92
CA PHE A 78 -12.21 -8.33 11.27
C PHE A 78 -10.75 -8.44 11.71
N PHE A 79 -10.45 -9.25 12.73
CA PHE A 79 -9.07 -9.57 13.07
C PHE A 79 -8.50 -10.60 12.08
N THR A 80 -7.25 -10.42 11.68
CA THR A 80 -6.57 -11.37 10.78
C THR A 80 -6.32 -12.69 11.50
N VAL A 81 -6.76 -13.80 10.90
CA VAL A 81 -6.56 -15.17 11.39
C VAL A 81 -5.43 -15.80 10.59
N LEU A 82 -4.45 -16.36 11.29
CA LEU A 82 -3.21 -16.89 10.71
C LEU A 82 -3.02 -18.37 11.02
N THR A 83 -2.44 -19.10 10.06
CA THR A 83 -1.82 -20.40 10.31
C THR A 83 -0.51 -20.25 11.11
N GLU A 84 0.09 -21.37 11.54
CA GLU A 84 1.41 -21.39 12.18
C GLU A 84 2.51 -20.78 11.29
N GLU A 85 2.37 -20.91 9.97
CA GLU A 85 3.27 -20.36 8.95
C GLU A 85 2.97 -18.89 8.58
N LYS A 86 2.10 -18.20 9.33
CA LYS A 86 1.68 -16.81 9.06
C LYS A 86 1.00 -16.62 7.70
N VAL A 87 0.25 -17.64 7.26
CA VAL A 87 -0.64 -17.56 6.10
C VAL A 87 -2.03 -17.17 6.59
N ILE A 88 -2.65 -16.21 5.92
CA ILE A 88 -3.97 -15.68 6.28
C ILE A 88 -5.07 -16.67 5.89
N GLU A 89 -5.95 -16.99 6.84
CA GLU A 89 -7.08 -17.91 6.64
C GLU A 89 -8.38 -17.19 6.27
N ASN A 90 -8.69 -16.07 6.92
CA ASN A 90 -9.92 -15.29 6.66
C ASN A 90 -9.72 -14.23 5.57
N THR A 91 -9.32 -14.68 4.37
CA THR A 91 -8.90 -13.81 3.25
C THR A 91 -9.96 -12.81 2.76
N ASP A 92 -11.25 -13.10 2.97
CA ASP A 92 -12.37 -12.23 2.56
C ASP A 92 -12.59 -11.04 3.53
N ASN A 93 -11.86 -10.98 4.65
CA ASN A 93 -11.88 -9.87 5.62
C ASN A 93 -11.45 -8.54 4.97
N ILE A 94 -12.28 -7.51 5.05
CA ILE A 94 -11.97 -6.16 4.50
C ILE A 94 -10.80 -5.50 5.26
N LEU A 95 -10.63 -5.78 6.55
CA LEU A 95 -9.51 -5.28 7.35
C LEU A 95 -8.30 -6.22 7.35
N VAL A 96 -8.24 -7.20 6.45
CA VAL A 96 -7.11 -8.14 6.39
C VAL A 96 -5.76 -7.41 6.38
N LEU A 97 -4.89 -7.73 7.33
CA LEU A 97 -3.56 -7.14 7.41
C LEU A 97 -2.61 -7.99 6.57
N VAL A 98 -2.24 -7.49 5.39
CA VAL A 98 -1.23 -8.11 4.52
C VAL A 98 0.00 -7.20 4.55
N ASN A 99 1.15 -7.74 4.92
CA ASN A 99 2.41 -6.99 5.00
C ASN A 99 3.62 -7.93 4.93
N LYS A 100 4.83 -7.44 5.22
CA LYS A 100 6.07 -8.24 5.15
C LYS A 100 6.08 -9.46 6.07
N ASN A 101 5.24 -9.51 7.10
CA ASN A 101 5.26 -10.54 8.14
C ASN A 101 4.22 -11.64 7.95
N GLN A 102 3.20 -11.44 7.12
CA GLN A 102 2.10 -12.38 6.92
C GLN A 102 1.59 -12.33 5.47
N SER A 103 1.22 -13.49 4.93
CA SER A 103 0.91 -13.64 3.51
C SER A 103 -0.50 -14.15 3.25
N LEU A 104 -1.06 -13.76 2.11
CA LEU A 104 -2.22 -14.41 1.53
C LEU A 104 -1.84 -15.77 0.93
N PRO A 105 -2.76 -16.75 0.90
CA PRO A 105 -2.59 -17.98 0.14
C PRO A 105 -2.26 -17.70 -1.32
N ALA A 106 -1.40 -18.52 -1.92
CA ALA A 106 -0.97 -18.34 -3.30
C ALA A 106 -2.13 -18.46 -4.31
N ASP A 107 -3.15 -19.23 -3.98
CA ASP A 107 -4.35 -19.46 -4.80
C ASP A 107 -5.51 -18.52 -4.48
N TYR A 108 -5.32 -17.55 -3.56
CA TYR A 108 -6.38 -16.62 -3.20
C TYR A 108 -6.66 -15.62 -4.32
N VAL A 109 -7.94 -15.59 -4.74
CA VAL A 109 -8.54 -14.63 -5.66
C VAL A 109 -9.87 -14.17 -5.06
N PRO A 110 -10.09 -12.87 -4.85
CA PRO A 110 -11.37 -12.38 -4.36
C PRO A 110 -12.52 -12.74 -5.31
N LYS A 111 -13.68 -13.12 -4.76
CA LYS A 111 -14.84 -13.61 -5.55
C LYS A 111 -15.70 -12.48 -6.12
N ASP A 112 -15.52 -11.27 -5.61
CA ASP A 112 -16.32 -10.08 -5.83
C ASP A 112 -15.56 -8.99 -6.59
N LEU A 113 -14.59 -9.38 -7.43
CA LEU A 113 -13.85 -8.44 -8.26
C LEU A 113 -14.74 -7.79 -9.34
N THR A 114 -14.68 -6.47 -9.45
CA THR A 114 -15.34 -5.66 -10.47
C THR A 114 -14.42 -4.52 -10.92
N ILE A 115 -14.72 -3.91 -12.07
CA ILE A 115 -14.02 -2.72 -12.56
C ILE A 115 -14.80 -1.48 -12.09
N PRO A 116 -14.20 -0.57 -11.30
CA PRO A 116 -14.82 0.70 -10.94
C PRO A 116 -14.99 1.60 -12.18
N ASP A 117 -16.08 2.35 -12.25
CA ASP A 117 -16.36 3.35 -13.28
C ASP A 117 -15.61 4.66 -13.03
N VAL A 118 -14.28 4.61 -13.16
CA VAL A 118 -13.36 5.74 -12.98
C VAL A 118 -12.38 5.83 -14.16
N PRO A 119 -11.80 7.01 -14.45
CA PRO A 119 -10.75 7.12 -15.45
C PRO A 119 -9.50 6.33 -15.05
N PHE A 120 -8.95 5.57 -16.00
CA PHE A 120 -7.69 4.85 -15.85
C PHE A 120 -6.57 5.54 -16.63
N SER A 121 -5.31 5.41 -16.19
CA SER A 121 -4.14 5.95 -16.89
C SER A 121 -3.79 5.20 -18.19
N PHE A 122 -4.56 4.18 -18.55
CA PHE A 122 -4.34 3.30 -19.69
C PHE A 122 -5.66 2.78 -20.27
N GLU A 123 -5.60 2.37 -21.53
CA GLU A 123 -6.69 1.71 -22.24
C GLU A 123 -6.49 0.18 -22.26
N GLY A 124 -7.58 -0.58 -22.27
CA GLY A 124 -7.56 -2.05 -22.36
C GLY A 124 -8.23 -2.76 -21.18
N ASP A 125 -8.17 -4.09 -21.21
CA ASP A 125 -8.69 -4.98 -20.17
C ASP A 125 -7.52 -5.71 -19.52
N PHE A 126 -7.26 -5.39 -18.26
CA PHE A 126 -6.14 -5.89 -17.47
C PHE A 126 -6.60 -6.12 -16.03
N ASP A 127 -6.08 -7.14 -15.36
CA ASP A 127 -6.39 -7.47 -13.96
C ASP A 127 -6.22 -6.27 -13.01
N LYS A 128 -5.25 -5.41 -13.31
CA LYS A 128 -4.98 -4.17 -12.55
C LYS A 128 -6.10 -3.11 -12.65
N LYS A 129 -7.20 -3.38 -13.36
CA LYS A 129 -8.41 -2.55 -13.31
C LYS A 129 -9.37 -2.95 -12.20
N TYR A 130 -9.23 -4.17 -11.68
CA TYR A 130 -10.23 -4.73 -10.79
C TYR A 130 -10.00 -4.30 -9.34
N LEU A 131 -11.08 -4.18 -8.58
CA LEU A 131 -11.14 -4.08 -7.13
C LEU A 131 -12.28 -4.96 -6.63
N ARG A 132 -12.27 -5.30 -5.34
CA ARG A 132 -13.47 -5.85 -4.70
C ARG A 132 -14.61 -4.84 -4.79
N GLU A 133 -15.83 -5.33 -4.97
CA GLU A 133 -17.00 -4.51 -5.30
C GLU A 133 -17.23 -3.34 -4.34
N GLU A 134 -17.04 -3.55 -3.03
CA GLU A 134 -17.20 -2.49 -2.03
C GLU A 134 -16.14 -1.37 -2.19
N ALA A 135 -14.88 -1.75 -2.35
CA ALA A 135 -13.78 -0.82 -2.61
C ALA A 135 -13.95 -0.11 -3.97
N ALA A 136 -14.45 -0.80 -5.00
CA ALA A 136 -14.72 -0.22 -6.30
C ALA A 136 -15.74 0.93 -6.23
N ARG A 137 -16.87 0.70 -5.54
CA ARG A 137 -17.90 1.73 -5.33
C ARG A 137 -17.40 2.89 -4.49
N ALA A 138 -16.61 2.61 -3.45
CA ALA A 138 -15.97 3.65 -2.66
C ALA A 138 -15.01 4.51 -3.49
N LEU A 139 -14.27 3.88 -4.41
CA LEU A 139 -13.36 4.57 -5.32
C LEU A 139 -14.16 5.48 -6.27
N GLU A 140 -15.25 4.99 -6.84
CA GLU A 140 -16.16 5.81 -7.67
C GLU A 140 -16.67 7.04 -6.90
N GLU A 141 -17.05 6.88 -5.62
CA GLU A 141 -17.45 8.01 -4.76
C GLU A 141 -16.31 9.01 -4.56
N LEU A 142 -15.10 8.55 -4.27
CA LEU A 142 -13.92 9.41 -4.08
C LEU A 142 -13.61 10.21 -5.35
N PHE A 143 -13.56 9.55 -6.51
CA PHE A 143 -13.31 10.21 -7.79
C PHE A 143 -14.43 11.19 -8.18
N ALA A 144 -15.70 10.85 -7.91
CA ALA A 144 -16.82 11.74 -8.17
C ALA A 144 -16.81 12.98 -7.25
N THR A 145 -16.31 12.87 -6.02
CA THR A 145 -16.08 14.04 -5.14
C THR A 145 -14.94 14.90 -5.68
N ALA A 146 -13.82 14.26 -6.05
CA ALA A 146 -12.66 14.95 -6.65
C ALA A 146 -13.07 15.77 -7.88
N GLU A 147 -13.84 15.16 -8.80
CA GLU A 147 -14.30 15.82 -10.03
C GLU A 147 -15.16 17.06 -9.74
N LYS A 148 -16.06 17.01 -8.74
CA LYS A 148 -16.87 18.17 -8.33
C LYS A 148 -16.03 19.34 -7.83
N GLU A 149 -14.84 19.05 -7.31
CA GLU A 149 -13.88 20.03 -6.81
C GLU A 149 -12.81 20.39 -7.84
N ASN A 150 -12.97 19.92 -9.09
CA ASN A 150 -12.03 20.11 -10.21
C ASN A 150 -10.66 19.45 -9.99
N VAL A 151 -10.63 18.35 -9.24
CA VAL A 151 -9.46 17.48 -9.03
C VAL A 151 -9.58 16.28 -9.97
N GLU A 152 -8.64 16.14 -10.91
CA GLU A 152 -8.61 15.06 -11.90
C GLU A 152 -7.66 13.95 -11.43
N LEU A 153 -8.23 12.80 -11.04
CA LEU A 153 -7.49 11.61 -10.63
C LEU A 153 -7.54 10.54 -11.72
N PHE A 154 -6.61 9.58 -11.68
CA PHE A 154 -6.59 8.40 -12.53
C PHE A 154 -6.23 7.15 -11.73
N ALA A 155 -6.99 6.06 -11.92
CA ALA A 155 -6.62 4.74 -11.42
C ALA A 155 -5.47 4.15 -12.25
N VAL A 156 -4.49 3.53 -11.60
CA VAL A 156 -3.26 3.04 -12.24
C VAL A 156 -3.06 1.53 -12.06
N SER A 157 -3.27 1.01 -10.85
CA SER A 157 -3.09 -0.41 -10.54
C SER A 157 -3.87 -0.86 -9.31
N GLY A 158 -4.94 -1.63 -9.54
CA GLY A 158 -5.76 -2.30 -8.53
C GLY A 158 -5.29 -3.74 -8.26
N TYR A 159 -6.18 -4.71 -8.49
CA TYR A 159 -5.93 -6.12 -8.22
C TYR A 159 -4.71 -6.66 -8.98
N ARG A 160 -3.92 -7.48 -8.28
CA ARG A 160 -2.75 -8.16 -8.84
C ARG A 160 -2.71 -9.59 -8.31
N SER A 161 -2.77 -10.57 -9.21
CA SER A 161 -2.69 -11.98 -8.83
C SER A 161 -1.33 -12.34 -8.23
N TYR A 162 -1.31 -13.43 -7.46
CA TYR A 162 -0.08 -13.99 -6.91
C TYR A 162 0.96 -14.24 -8.01
N GLU A 163 0.55 -14.85 -9.12
CA GLU A 163 1.43 -15.17 -10.25
C GLU A 163 2.02 -13.92 -10.90
N THR A 164 1.23 -12.84 -10.99
CA THR A 164 1.71 -11.57 -11.51
C THR A 164 2.74 -10.96 -10.57
N GLN A 165 2.48 -10.96 -9.25
CA GLN A 165 3.45 -10.49 -8.25
C GLN A 165 4.71 -11.35 -8.26
N TYR A 166 4.59 -12.67 -8.43
CA TYR A 166 5.72 -13.59 -8.60
C TYR A 166 6.56 -13.24 -9.83
N GLY A 167 5.94 -12.93 -10.96
CA GLY A 167 6.64 -12.46 -12.15
C GLY A 167 7.42 -11.16 -11.91
N ILE A 168 6.78 -10.16 -11.29
CA ILE A 168 7.39 -8.86 -10.96
C ILE A 168 8.57 -9.06 -10.01
N TYR A 169 8.35 -9.73 -8.88
CA TYR A 169 9.36 -9.96 -7.86
C TYR A 169 10.59 -10.68 -8.43
N ASN A 170 10.42 -11.76 -9.20
CA ASN A 170 11.55 -12.48 -9.79
C ASN A 170 12.29 -11.66 -10.86
N SER A 171 11.59 -10.78 -11.57
CA SER A 171 12.21 -9.88 -12.53
C SER A 171 13.15 -8.89 -11.84
N TYR A 172 12.73 -8.35 -10.68
CA TYR A 172 13.54 -7.44 -9.86
C TYR A 172 14.68 -8.18 -9.17
N LEU A 173 14.41 -9.37 -8.62
CA LEU A 173 15.42 -10.23 -8.01
C LEU A 173 16.58 -10.50 -8.96
N LYS A 174 16.26 -10.81 -10.22
CA LYS A 174 17.26 -11.03 -11.28
C LYS A 174 18.02 -9.75 -11.65
N LYS A 175 17.38 -8.58 -11.59
CA LYS A 175 17.96 -7.30 -12.01
C LYS A 175 18.82 -6.66 -10.91
N TRP A 176 18.38 -6.73 -9.66
CA TRP A 176 18.91 -5.92 -8.55
C TRP A 176 19.38 -6.73 -7.34
N GLY A 177 19.10 -8.03 -7.28
CA GLY A 177 19.40 -8.87 -6.11
C GLY A 177 18.35 -8.76 -5.02
N GLU A 178 18.49 -9.59 -3.99
CA GLU A 178 17.47 -9.83 -2.96
C GLU A 178 17.21 -8.59 -2.10
N GLU A 179 18.25 -8.00 -1.53
CA GLU A 179 18.16 -6.84 -0.65
C GLU A 179 17.38 -5.69 -1.28
N LYS A 180 17.78 -5.28 -2.49
CA LYS A 180 17.09 -4.20 -3.24
C LYS A 180 15.67 -4.58 -3.63
N THR A 181 15.40 -5.85 -3.93
CA THR A 181 14.07 -6.30 -4.30
C THR A 181 13.11 -6.26 -3.11
N ASN A 182 13.56 -6.72 -1.94
CA ASN A 182 12.78 -6.71 -0.70
C ASN A 182 12.50 -5.30 -0.16
N ALA A 183 13.30 -4.31 -0.56
CA ALA A 183 13.06 -2.91 -0.24
C ALA A 183 11.92 -2.30 -1.07
N VAL A 184 11.78 -2.68 -2.35
CA VAL A 184 10.90 -1.98 -3.31
C VAL A 184 9.75 -2.83 -3.87
N SER A 185 9.66 -4.10 -3.48
CA SER A 185 8.63 -5.01 -4.00
C SER A 185 8.21 -6.02 -2.94
N ALA A 186 6.89 -6.17 -2.80
CA ALA A 186 6.32 -7.19 -1.96
C ALA A 186 6.70 -8.60 -2.47
N ILE A 187 7.04 -9.48 -1.54
CA ILE A 187 7.14 -10.92 -1.80
C ILE A 187 5.75 -11.42 -2.27
N PRO A 188 5.66 -12.37 -3.21
CA PRO A 188 4.36 -12.93 -3.63
C PRO A 188 3.56 -13.45 -2.43
N GLY A 189 2.29 -13.08 -2.34
CA GLY A 189 1.44 -13.32 -1.15
C GLY A 189 1.46 -12.18 -0.13
N HIS A 190 2.48 -11.32 -0.13
CA HIS A 190 2.61 -10.19 0.82
C HIS A 190 2.20 -8.84 0.23
N SER A 191 1.63 -8.82 -0.99
CA SER A 191 1.15 -7.61 -1.64
C SER A 191 -0.32 -7.37 -1.34
N GLU A 192 -0.66 -6.17 -0.86
CA GLU A 192 -2.06 -5.78 -0.68
C GLU A 192 -2.86 -5.78 -1.99
N HIS A 193 -2.24 -5.59 -3.15
CA HIS A 193 -2.95 -5.67 -4.43
C HIS A 193 -3.63 -7.03 -4.64
N GLN A 194 -3.13 -8.11 -4.04
CA GLN A 194 -3.79 -9.42 -4.14
C GLN A 194 -5.12 -9.45 -3.39
N THR A 195 -5.34 -8.57 -2.41
CA THR A 195 -6.63 -8.45 -1.71
C THR A 195 -7.74 -7.89 -2.59
N GLY A 196 -7.40 -7.16 -3.66
CA GLY A 196 -8.35 -6.34 -4.41
C GLY A 196 -8.92 -5.15 -3.63
N LEU A 197 -8.31 -4.79 -2.49
CA LEU A 197 -8.68 -3.63 -1.65
C LEU A 197 -7.70 -2.47 -1.79
N ALA A 198 -6.60 -2.66 -2.53
CA ALA A 198 -5.60 -1.62 -2.80
C ALA A 198 -5.74 -1.09 -4.24
N MET A 199 -5.65 0.23 -4.39
CA MET A 199 -5.60 0.92 -5.68
C MET A 199 -4.50 1.96 -5.68
N ASP A 200 -3.57 1.83 -6.61
CA ASP A 200 -2.65 2.89 -6.98
C ASP A 200 -3.39 3.93 -7.83
N ILE A 201 -3.29 5.20 -7.46
CA ILE A 201 -3.84 6.33 -8.22
C ILE A 201 -2.76 7.34 -8.58
N SER A 202 -3.03 8.19 -9.56
CA SER A 202 -2.13 9.30 -9.91
C SER A 202 -2.93 10.46 -10.52
N SER A 203 -2.23 11.50 -10.96
CA SER A 203 -2.80 12.67 -11.63
C SER A 203 -1.95 13.05 -12.83
N ARG A 204 -2.49 13.90 -13.73
CA ARG A 204 -1.67 14.45 -14.84
C ARG A 204 -0.52 15.31 -14.32
N SER A 205 -0.72 15.97 -13.18
CA SER A 205 0.31 16.77 -12.51
C SER A 205 1.52 15.93 -12.10
N ALA A 206 1.30 14.64 -11.78
CA ALA A 206 2.34 13.65 -11.52
C ALA A 206 2.72 12.81 -12.76
N ALA A 207 2.41 13.28 -13.98
CA ALA A 207 2.65 12.57 -15.24
C ALA A 207 2.03 11.16 -15.33
N LEU A 208 1.03 10.85 -14.48
CA LEU A 208 0.46 9.52 -14.29
C LEU A 208 1.44 8.48 -13.72
N ASP A 209 2.57 8.93 -13.17
CA ASP A 209 3.57 8.08 -12.51
C ASP A 209 3.18 7.83 -11.04
N LEU A 210 3.72 6.75 -10.49
CA LEU A 210 3.57 6.35 -9.09
C LEU A 210 4.86 6.70 -8.34
N THR A 211 4.95 7.94 -7.87
CA THR A 211 6.11 8.49 -7.19
C THR A 211 5.68 9.37 -6.02
N GLU A 212 6.60 9.64 -5.09
CA GLU A 212 6.33 10.52 -3.94
C GLU A 212 5.90 11.92 -4.38
N GLU A 213 6.34 12.37 -5.56
CA GLU A 213 5.93 13.66 -6.15
C GLU A 213 4.41 13.78 -6.31
N PHE A 214 3.67 12.67 -6.43
CA PHE A 214 2.20 12.71 -6.42
C PHE A 214 1.66 13.36 -5.15
N GLY A 215 2.22 13.03 -3.98
CA GLY A 215 1.84 13.62 -2.69
C GLY A 215 2.08 15.12 -2.60
N GLU A 216 2.94 15.68 -3.45
CA GLU A 216 3.21 17.11 -3.53
C GLU A 216 2.28 17.89 -4.47
N THR A 217 1.59 17.18 -5.37
CA THR A 217 0.59 17.76 -6.26
C THR A 217 -0.64 18.24 -5.50
N ALA A 218 -1.43 19.12 -6.13
CA ALA A 218 -2.71 19.53 -5.55
C ALA A 218 -3.66 18.35 -5.39
N GLU A 219 -3.63 17.40 -6.33
CA GLU A 219 -4.45 16.21 -6.35
C GLU A 219 -4.05 15.21 -5.26
N GLY A 220 -2.75 14.98 -5.04
CA GLY A 220 -2.28 14.11 -3.95
C GLY A 220 -2.57 14.70 -2.57
N LYS A 221 -2.41 16.02 -2.39
CA LYS A 221 -2.82 16.72 -1.15
C LYS A 221 -4.32 16.62 -0.91
N TRP A 222 -5.11 16.80 -1.96
CA TRP A 222 -6.56 16.63 -1.89
C TRP A 222 -6.94 15.20 -1.49
N VAL A 223 -6.30 14.18 -2.07
CA VAL A 223 -6.52 12.77 -1.70
C VAL A 223 -6.18 12.53 -0.23
N LYS A 224 -5.04 13.04 0.26
CA LYS A 224 -4.66 12.92 1.68
C LYS A 224 -5.75 13.46 2.62
N GLU A 225 -6.41 14.55 2.24
CA GLU A 225 -7.47 15.18 3.05
C GLU A 225 -8.85 14.51 2.94
N HIS A 226 -9.12 13.76 1.87
CA HIS A 226 -10.48 13.27 1.54
C HIS A 226 -10.62 11.74 1.49
N ALA A 227 -9.52 10.99 1.38
CA ALA A 227 -9.56 9.54 1.21
C ALA A 227 -10.30 8.84 2.37
N SER A 228 -10.08 9.27 3.61
CA SER A 228 -10.65 8.67 4.83
C SER A 228 -12.17 8.73 4.85
N ALA A 229 -12.77 9.84 4.41
CA ALA A 229 -14.22 10.01 4.29
C ALA A 229 -14.87 9.02 3.31
N HIS A 230 -14.08 8.46 2.39
CA HIS A 230 -14.50 7.45 1.42
C HIS A 230 -14.10 6.02 1.81
N GLY A 231 -13.46 5.83 2.97
CA GLY A 231 -13.04 4.51 3.47
C GLY A 231 -11.67 4.05 2.98
N PHE A 232 -10.86 4.96 2.43
CA PHE A 232 -9.49 4.70 2.04
C PHE A 232 -8.50 5.37 3.00
N ILE A 233 -7.36 4.71 3.20
CA ILE A 233 -6.19 5.30 3.87
C ILE A 233 -5.05 5.39 2.86
N ILE A 234 -4.14 6.34 3.05
CA ILE A 234 -2.79 6.25 2.47
C ILE A 234 -2.06 5.16 3.26
N ARG A 235 -1.83 4.01 2.63
CA ARG A 235 -1.39 2.80 3.35
C ARG A 235 0.01 2.94 3.96
N TYR A 236 0.87 3.66 3.27
CA TYR A 236 2.28 3.85 3.60
C TYR A 236 2.54 5.36 3.74
N PRO A 237 2.27 5.95 4.93
CA PRO A 237 2.49 7.37 5.19
C PRO A 237 3.98 7.69 5.40
N GLU A 238 4.33 8.98 5.31
CA GLU A 238 5.73 9.45 5.37
C GLU A 238 6.48 9.03 6.65
N GLU A 239 5.83 9.10 7.81
CA GLU A 239 6.41 8.70 9.10
C GLU A 239 6.20 7.21 9.43
N GLY A 240 5.65 6.41 8.51
CA GLY A 240 5.21 5.03 8.74
C GLY A 240 6.20 3.93 8.34
N GLU A 241 7.36 4.25 7.78
CA GLU A 241 8.27 3.25 7.20
C GLU A 241 8.79 2.23 8.22
N VAL A 242 9.13 2.68 9.43
CA VAL A 242 9.61 1.80 10.52
C VAL A 242 8.59 0.72 10.88
N ILE A 243 7.30 1.05 10.78
CA ILE A 243 6.18 0.17 11.17
C ILE A 243 5.74 -0.71 10.00
N THR A 244 5.49 -0.10 8.84
CA THR A 244 4.95 -0.78 7.66
C THR A 244 6.02 -1.55 6.88
N GLY A 245 7.28 -1.11 6.99
CA GLY A 245 8.40 -1.59 6.20
C GLY A 245 8.42 -1.08 4.76
N TYR A 246 7.58 -0.12 4.39
CA TYR A 246 7.56 0.50 3.06
C TYR A 246 7.80 2.01 3.20
N GLN A 247 8.53 2.57 2.22
CA GLN A 247 8.70 4.01 2.06
C GLN A 247 7.35 4.72 1.86
N TYR A 248 7.36 6.04 1.87
CA TYR A 248 6.17 6.84 1.59
C TYR A 248 5.59 6.54 0.19
N GLU A 249 4.32 6.14 0.14
CA GLU A 249 3.60 5.89 -1.12
C GLU A 249 2.26 6.65 -1.15
N PRO A 250 2.25 7.97 -1.43
CA PRO A 250 1.03 8.78 -1.44
C PRO A 250 -0.02 8.33 -2.45
N TRP A 251 0.39 7.52 -3.43
CA TRP A 251 -0.49 6.98 -4.47
C TRP A 251 -1.23 5.71 -4.05
N HIS A 252 -0.73 4.97 -3.04
CA HIS A 252 -1.24 3.65 -2.69
C HIS A 252 -2.37 3.77 -1.67
N LEU A 253 -3.60 3.66 -2.17
CA LEU A 253 -4.80 3.70 -1.33
C LEU A 253 -5.22 2.29 -0.92
N ARG A 254 -5.47 2.10 0.38
CA ARG A 254 -6.01 0.85 0.95
C ARG A 254 -7.43 1.08 1.47
N TYR A 255 -8.39 0.30 0.97
CA TYR A 255 -9.76 0.31 1.47
C TYR A 255 -9.86 -0.45 2.80
N VAL A 256 -10.43 0.21 3.81
CA VAL A 256 -10.68 -0.33 5.15
C VAL A 256 -12.11 -0.04 5.65
N GLY A 257 -12.96 0.57 4.81
CA GLY A 257 -14.29 1.02 5.22
C GLY A 257 -14.26 2.39 5.93
N LYS A 258 -15.39 3.09 5.89
CA LYS A 258 -15.47 4.52 6.29
C LYS A 258 -15.18 4.75 7.76
N GLU A 259 -15.70 3.90 8.64
CA GLU A 259 -15.55 4.07 10.10
C GLU A 259 -14.10 3.89 10.54
N VAL A 260 -13.44 2.82 10.06
CA VAL A 260 -12.04 2.54 10.37
C VAL A 260 -11.12 3.57 9.74
N ALA A 261 -11.34 3.94 8.47
CA ALA A 261 -10.51 4.95 7.80
C ALA A 261 -10.59 6.31 8.51
N ALA A 262 -11.79 6.73 8.94
CA ALA A 262 -11.97 7.96 9.70
C ALA A 262 -11.26 7.93 11.05
N TYR A 263 -11.35 6.81 11.79
CA TYR A 263 -10.65 6.65 13.06
C TYR A 263 -9.12 6.69 12.89
N MET A 264 -8.60 5.98 11.89
CA MET A 264 -7.16 5.96 11.58
C MET A 264 -6.63 7.34 11.20
N ASP A 265 -7.39 8.09 10.38
CA ASP A 265 -7.06 9.45 9.96
C ASP A 265 -7.07 10.44 11.13
N GLU A 266 -8.06 10.35 12.03
CA GLU A 266 -8.12 11.20 13.23
C GLU A 266 -6.95 10.98 14.19
N HIS A 267 -6.36 9.78 14.18
CA HIS A 267 -5.34 9.35 15.15
C HIS A 267 -3.95 9.16 14.50
N ASP A 268 -3.78 9.55 13.23
CA ASP A 268 -2.54 9.42 12.46
C ASP A 268 -1.95 7.99 12.47
N LEU A 269 -2.79 6.97 12.25
CA LEU A 269 -2.41 5.56 12.40
C LEU A 269 -2.07 4.88 11.07
N THR A 270 -1.04 4.04 11.11
CA THR A 270 -0.89 2.93 10.15
C THR A 270 -1.90 1.83 10.43
N LEU A 271 -2.13 0.92 9.46
CA LEU A 271 -3.05 -0.21 9.67
C LEU A 271 -2.51 -1.18 10.73
N GLU A 272 -1.20 -1.30 10.84
CA GLU A 272 -0.53 -2.01 11.93
C GLU A 272 -0.87 -1.41 13.30
N GLU A 273 -0.67 -0.10 13.48
CA GLU A 273 -0.98 0.57 14.76
C GLU A 273 -2.47 0.57 15.10
N PHE A 274 -3.34 0.62 14.08
CA PHE A 274 -4.77 0.42 14.29
C PHE A 274 -5.06 -0.92 14.96
N PHE A 275 -4.44 -2.01 14.49
CA PHE A 275 -4.62 -3.34 15.08
C PHE A 275 -3.98 -3.47 16.47
N ASP A 276 -2.91 -2.74 16.77
CA ASP A 276 -2.35 -2.67 18.13
C ASP A 276 -3.32 -2.01 19.13
N ARG A 277 -4.18 -1.10 18.65
CA ARG A 277 -5.22 -0.42 19.45
C ARG A 277 -6.56 -1.14 19.45
N ALA A 278 -6.80 -2.04 18.50
CA ALA A 278 -8.06 -2.73 18.34
C ALA A 278 -8.26 -3.82 19.42
N ILE A 279 -9.38 -3.77 20.13
CA ILE A 279 -9.80 -4.78 21.09
C ILE A 279 -11.00 -5.57 20.55
N LYS A 280 -11.00 -6.87 20.80
CA LYS A 280 -12.05 -7.77 20.33
C LYS A 280 -13.37 -7.52 21.06
N GLN A 281 -14.45 -7.38 20.28
CA GLN A 281 -15.83 -7.44 20.74
C GLN A 281 -16.41 -8.85 20.65
#